data_AF-A0A523XUC4-F1
#
_entry.id   AF-A0A523XUC4-F1
#
_cell.length_a   1.000
_cell.length_b   1.000
_cell.length_c   1.000
_cell.angle_alpha   90.00
_cell.angle_beta   90.00
_cell.angle_gamma   90.00
#
_symmetry.space_group_name_H-M   'P 1'
#
loop_
_entity.id
_entity.type
_entity.pdbx_description
1 polymer ?
#
loop_
_entity_poly.entity_id
_entity_poly.type
_entity_poly.pdbx_seq_one_letter_code
_entity_poly.pdbx_strand_id
1 'polypeptide(L)' 'MDLMEKAKIRLQSWITHNDHHQEEYEMFAEQLEEANRTESAKHIREMIELNSKSNECLRQALKAL' A
#
# COMPACT_ATOMS: atom_id res chain seq x y z
N MET A 1 -1.89 8.68 25.80
CA MET A 1 -2.61 7.96 24.74
C MET A 1 -2.90 6.54 25.22
N ASP A 2 -4.16 6.13 25.20
CA ASP A 2 -4.56 4.77 25.56
C ASP A 2 -4.27 3.77 24.43
N LEU A 3 -4.49 2.47 24.69
CA LEU A 3 -4.21 1.40 23.73
C LEU A 3 -5.05 1.51 22.46
N MET A 4 -6.33 1.90 22.58
CA MET A 4 -7.26 2.00 21.46
C MET A 4 -6.92 3.18 20.55
N GLU A 5 -6.59 4.31 21.15
CA GLU A 5 -6.13 5.51 20.44
C GLU A 5 -4.81 5.22 19.71
N LYS A 6 -3.87 4.50 20.36
CA LYS A 6 -2.63 4.03 19.72
C LYS A 6 -2.89 3.10 18.54
N ALA A 7 -3.83 2.15 18.68
CA ALA A 7 -4.18 1.22 17.62
C ALA A 7 -4.79 1.93 16.41
N LYS A 8 -5.74 2.86 16.64
CA LYS A 8 -6.36 3.67 15.58
C LYS A 8 -5.34 4.47 14.79
N ILE A 9 -4.46 5.20 15.49
CA ILE A 9 -3.40 5.99 14.84
C ILE A 9 -2.47 5.09 14.02
N ARG A 10 -2.04 3.95 14.56
CA ARG A 10 -1.13 3.04 13.86
C ARG A 10 -1.72 2.51 12.56
N LEU A 11 -2.99 2.07 12.60
CA LEU A 11 -3.70 1.56 11.42
C LEU A 11 -3.93 2.66 10.38
N GLN A 12 -4.47 3.81 10.81
CA GLN A 12 -4.77 4.93 9.90
C GLN A 12 -3.50 5.47 9.23
N SER A 13 -2.42 5.69 9.98
CA SER A 13 -1.17 6.19 9.39
C SER A 13 -0.62 5.25 8.32
N TRP A 14 -0.73 3.93 8.50
CA TRP A 14 -0.21 2.98 7.52
C TRP A 14 -1.13 2.86 6.30
N ILE A 15 -2.45 2.86 6.49
CA ILE A 15 -3.42 2.91 5.38
C ILE A 15 -3.17 4.15 4.52
N THR A 16 -3.11 5.33 5.13
CA THR A 16 -2.90 6.60 4.42
C THR A 16 -1.57 6.62 3.68
N HIS A 17 -0.48 6.15 4.29
CA HIS A 17 0.83 6.06 3.64
C HIS A 17 0.76 5.18 2.38
N ASN A 18 0.22 3.98 2.53
CA ASN A 18 0.11 3.03 1.44
C ASN A 18 -0.81 3.50 0.30
N ASP A 19 -1.94 4.13 0.63
CA ASP A 19 -2.86 4.70 -0.36
C ASP A 19 -2.21 5.87 -1.11
N HIS A 20 -1.44 6.71 -0.42
CA HIS A 20 -0.76 7.86 -1.03
C HIS A 20 0.32 7.44 -2.04
N HIS A 21 1.07 6.38 -1.74
CA HIS A 21 2.16 5.92 -2.60
C HIS A 21 1.71 5.02 -3.75
N GLN A 22 0.43 4.65 -3.83
CA GLN A 22 -0.04 3.73 -4.85
C GLN A 22 0.16 4.29 -6.27
N GLU A 23 -0.27 5.54 -6.52
CA GLU A 23 -0.11 6.18 -7.83
C GLU A 23 1.37 6.33 -8.22
N GLU A 24 2.25 6.63 -7.27
CA GLU A 24 3.70 6.76 -7.51
C GLU A 24 4.32 5.45 -7.99
N TYR A 25 3.95 4.32 -7.37
CA TYR A 25 4.44 3.01 -7.79
C TYR A 25 3.81 2.53 -9.10
N GLU A 26 2.57 2.90 -9.38
CA GLU A 26 1.91 2.62 -10.66
C GLU A 26 2.65 3.33 -11.80
N MET A 27 2.91 4.64 -11.65
CA MET A 27 3.71 5.41 -12.60
C MET A 27 5.13 4.84 -12.75
N PHE A 28 5.75 4.40 -11.65
CA PHE A 28 7.09 3.82 -11.69
C PHE A 28 7.12 2.48 -12.45
N ALA A 29 6.10 1.65 -12.28
CA ALA A 29 5.96 0.40 -13.04
C ALA A 29 5.83 0.68 -14.55
N GLU A 30 5.06 1.70 -14.94
CA GLU A 30 4.93 2.14 -16.33
C GLU A 30 6.29 2.61 -16.90
N GLN A 31 7.04 3.42 -16.15
CA GLN A 31 8.38 3.85 -16.56
C GLN A 31 9.36 2.67 -16.75
N LEU A 32 9.25 1.63 -15.92
CA LEU A 32 10.05 0.41 -16.06
C LEU A 32 9.64 -0.40 -17.30
N GLU A 33 8.34 -0.44 -17.62
CA GLU A 33 7.82 -1.08 -18.84
C GLU A 33 8.35 -0.35 -20.10
N GLU A 34 8.27 0.98 -20.12
CA GLU A 34 8.80 1.82 -21.21
C GLU A 34 10.32 1.65 -21.40
N ALA A 35 11.05 1.43 -20.30
CA ALA A 35 12.50 1.19 -20.31
C ALA A 35 12.89 -0.27 -20.66
N ASN A 36 11.95 -1.13 -21.06
CA ASN A 36 12.15 -2.57 -21.31
C ASN A 36 12.71 -3.32 -20.09
N ARG A 37 12.36 -2.90 -18.86
CA ARG A 37 12.67 -3.57 -17.58
C ARG A 37 11.48 -4.37 -17.07
N THR A 38 10.90 -5.18 -17.95
CA THR A 38 9.60 -5.86 -17.75
C THR A 38 9.55 -6.75 -16.52
N GLU A 39 10.63 -7.49 -16.19
CA GLU A 39 10.66 -8.33 -14.98
C GLU A 39 10.63 -7.48 -13.70
N SER A 40 11.33 -6.33 -13.71
CA SER A 40 11.28 -5.40 -12.57
C SER A 40 9.90 -4.78 -12.42
N ALA A 41 9.29 -4.34 -13.53
CA ALA A 41 7.94 -3.79 -13.53
C ALA A 41 6.93 -4.80 -12.97
N LYS A 42 7.02 -6.07 -13.38
CA LYS A 42 6.19 -7.17 -12.87
C LYS A 42 6.28 -7.30 -11.35
N HIS A 43 7.47 -7.26 -10.76
CA HIS A 43 7.62 -7.31 -9.31
C HIS A 43 7.04 -6.07 -8.61
N ILE A 44 7.13 -4.87 -9.21
CA ILE A 44 6.48 -3.67 -8.67
C ILE A 44 4.95 -3.80 -8.74
N ARG A 45 4.40 -4.31 -9.85
CA ARG A 45 2.96 -4.58 -9.99
C ARG A 45 2.46 -5.57 -8.94
N GLU A 46 3.20 -6.66 -8.71
CA GLU A 46 2.89 -7.63 -7.66
C GLU A 46 2.91 -6.98 -6.27
N MET A 47 3.90 -6.13 -5.99
CA MET A 47 3.98 -5.38 -4.74
C MET A 47 2.76 -4.46 -4.56
N ILE A 48 2.33 -3.74 -5.60
CA ILE A 48 1.13 -2.88 -5.56
C ILE A 48 -0.11 -3.71 -5.19
N GLU A 49 -0.30 -4.87 -5.82
CA GLU A 49 -1.44 -5.76 -5.52
C GLU A 49 -1.41 -6.25 -4.07
N LEU A 50 -0.23 -6.68 -3.59
CA LEU A 50 -0.05 -7.12 -2.21
C LEU A 50 -0.32 -5.98 -1.22
N ASN A 51 0.11 -4.76 -1.54
CA ASN A 51 -0.11 -3.59 -0.69
C ASN A 51 -1.59 -3.22 -0.61
N SER A 52 -2.32 -3.31 -1.73
CA SER A 52 -3.77 -3.12 -1.77
C SER A 52 -4.52 -4.12 -0.88
N LYS A 53 -4.17 -5.40 -0.96
CA LYS A 53 -4.73 -6.46 -0.09
C LYS A 53 -4.39 -6.23 1.39
N SER A 54 -3.15 -5.83 1.68
CA SER A 54 -2.71 -5.48 3.03
C SER A 54 -3.53 -4.31 3.60
N ASN A 55 -3.74 -3.26 2.81
CA ASN A 55 -4.55 -2.11 3.21
C ASN A 55 -6.00 -2.50 3.50
N GLU A 56 -6.61 -3.40 2.73
CA GLU A 56 -7.95 -3.88 3.02
C GLU A 56 -8.01 -4.62 4.37
N CYS A 57 -7.04 -5.50 4.67
CA CYS A 57 -6.93 -6.13 5.99
C CYS A 57 -6.84 -5.10 7.13
N LEU A 58 -6.07 -4.02 6.95
CA LEU A 58 -5.95 -2.95 7.94
C LEU A 58 -7.24 -2.16 8.11
N ARG A 59 -7.98 -1.90 7.03
CA ARG A 59 -9.31 -1.27 7.10
C ARG A 59 -10.29 -2.14 7.85
N GLN A 60 -10.28 -3.46 7.64
CA GLN A 60 -11.11 -4.40 8.39
C GLN A 60 -10.70 -4.46 9.88
N ALA A 61 -9.41 -4.45 10.17
CA ALA A 61 -8.91 -4.37 11.55
C ALA A 61 -9.36 -3.07 12.24
N LEU A 62 -9.32 -1.93 11.53
CA LEU A 62 -9.76 -0.63 12.05
C LEU A 62 -11.27 -0.61 12.34
N LYS A 63 -12.08 -1.26 11.49
CA LYS A 63 -13.53 -1.41 11.72
C LYS A 63 -13.86 -2.29 12.92
N ALA A 64 -12.95 -3.20 13.29
CA ALA A 64 -13.11 -4.13 14.41
C ALA A 64 -12.57 -3.59 15.75
N LEU A 65 -12.00 -2.38 15.78
CA LEU A 65 -11.60 -1.65 16.99
C LEU A 65 -12.77 -0.88 17.61
#